data_AF-A0A4R6JTK6-F1
#
_entry.id   AF-A0A4R6JTK6-F1
#
_cell.length_a   1.000
_cell.length_b   1.000
_cell.length_c   1.000
_cell.angle_alpha   90.00
_cell.angle_beta   90.00
_cell.angle_gamma   90.00
#
_symmetry.space_group_name_H-M   'P 1'
#
loop_
_entity.id
_entity.type
_entity.pdbx_description
1 polymer ?
#
loop_
_entity_poly.entity_id
_entity_poly.type
_entity_poly.pdbx_seq_one_letter_code
_entity_poly.pdbx_strand_id
1 'polypeptide(L)'
;MIALLIAAALVYAGAVFRLRRRGVDWPPGRALAWYLGIAAAVAVPGHAHTFRDHMIGHLVLGMGAPLLLVLARPVTLALRALPVRAARRLARALRSRPVVVLTHPVTAGVLDAGGLVVLYTTGLHSGGFLVGLHLLLTGYLFTAAAVGRDPAPHRPGPAVRSAVLIAFIAVHGILAKHLYGHPPPGVPAAEAEQAAQLMYYGGDLLHLAVIVLLCRELFPSPTRAWRLPPSPAPAACHNSPVTAKSSA
;
A
#
# COMPACT_ATOMS: atom_id res chain seq x y z
N MET A 1 -13.56 9.06 -13.85
CA MET A 1 -12.41 8.87 -12.94
C MET A 1 -11.90 10.16 -12.34
N ILE A 2 -11.54 11.16 -13.16
CA ILE A 2 -10.90 12.40 -12.72
C ILE A 2 -11.69 13.10 -11.60
N ALA A 3 -13.01 13.23 -11.74
CA ALA A 3 -13.85 13.83 -10.69
C ALA A 3 -13.75 13.12 -9.33
N LEU A 4 -13.65 11.78 -9.31
CA LEU A 4 -13.48 11.01 -8.07
C LEU A 4 -12.10 11.27 -7.45
N LEU A 5 -11.06 11.36 -8.28
CA LEU A 5 -9.70 11.66 -7.83
C LEU A 5 -9.59 13.08 -7.28
N ILE A 6 -10.22 14.07 -7.92
CA ILE A 6 -10.30 15.45 -7.41
C ILE A 6 -11.05 15.49 -6.08
N ALA A 7 -12.19 14.82 -5.99
CA ALA A 7 -12.94 14.72 -4.72
C ALA A 7 -12.07 14.11 -3.62
N ALA A 8 -11.33 13.04 -3.92
CA ALA A 8 -10.41 12.40 -2.98
C ALA A 8 -9.26 13.36 -2.57
N ALA A 9 -8.71 14.14 -3.51
CA ALA A 9 -7.71 15.17 -3.23
C ALA A 9 -8.23 16.25 -2.26
N LEU A 10 -9.43 16.77 -2.52
CA LEU A 10 -10.06 17.79 -1.67
C LEU A 10 -10.38 17.27 -0.27
N VAL A 11 -10.88 16.03 -0.17
CA VAL A 11 -11.13 15.39 1.13
C VAL A 11 -9.84 15.21 1.92
N TYR A 12 -8.75 14.78 1.27
CA TYR A 12 -7.44 14.64 1.91
C TYR A 12 -6.89 15.99 2.38
N ALA A 13 -6.97 17.03 1.54
CA ALA A 13 -6.58 18.39 1.90
C ALA A 13 -7.35 18.90 3.12
N GLY A 14 -8.68 18.74 3.12
CA GLY A 14 -9.54 19.12 4.24
C GLY A 14 -9.22 18.35 5.52
N ALA A 15 -8.89 17.06 5.42
CA ALA A 15 -8.49 16.24 6.57
C ALA A 15 -7.14 16.68 7.16
N VAL A 16 -6.15 16.96 6.31
CA VAL A 16 -4.84 17.52 6.75
C VAL A 16 -5.04 18.89 7.40
N PHE A 17 -5.85 19.75 6.81
CA PHE A 17 -6.12 21.09 7.34
C PHE A 17 -6.79 21.04 8.72
N ARG A 18 -7.80 20.18 8.89
CA ARG A 18 -8.43 19.97 10.20
C ARG A 18 -7.45 19.44 11.24
N LEU A 19 -6.53 18.56 10.84
CA LEU A 19 -5.54 17.99 11.75
C LEU A 19 -4.52 19.05 12.19
N ARG A 20 -4.03 19.86 11.26
CA ARG A 20 -3.15 21.01 11.55
C ARG A 20 -3.81 22.05 12.45
N ARG A 21 -5.10 22.36 12.23
CA ARG A 21 -5.88 23.24 13.12
C ARG A 21 -6.00 22.72 14.55
N ARG A 22 -5.86 21.42 14.77
CA ARG A 22 -5.83 20.79 16.10
C ARG A 22 -4.42 20.69 16.69
N GLY A 23 -3.41 21.30 16.05
CA GLY A 23 -2.02 21.26 16.50
C GLY A 23 -1.34 19.90 16.30
N VAL A 24 -1.91 19.01 15.47
CA VAL A 24 -1.30 17.72 15.18
C VAL A 24 -0.61 17.77 13.83
N ASP A 25 0.71 17.59 13.85
CA ASP A 25 1.51 17.58 12.63
C ASP A 25 1.28 16.34 11.77
N TRP A 26 1.20 16.56 10.46
CA TRP A 26 1.13 15.50 9.46
C TRP A 26 2.38 15.53 8.58
N PRO A 27 3.10 14.40 8.40
CA PRO A 27 4.34 14.38 7.65
C PRO A 27 4.14 14.84 6.20
N PRO A 28 4.89 15.84 5.71
CA PRO A 28 4.69 16.39 4.36
C PRO A 28 4.94 15.36 3.27
N GLY A 29 5.87 14.41 3.47
CA GLY A 29 6.11 13.32 2.54
C GLY A 29 4.89 12.43 2.28
N ARG A 30 3.95 12.30 3.23
CA ARG A 30 2.70 11.55 3.02
C ARG A 30 1.70 12.32 2.16
N ALA A 31 1.62 13.64 2.36
CA ALA A 31 0.79 14.49 1.52
C ALA A 31 1.35 14.55 0.10
N LEU A 32 2.68 14.66 -0.07
CA LEU A 32 3.31 14.62 -1.38
C LEU A 32 3.03 13.30 -2.11
N ALA A 33 3.18 12.16 -1.42
CA ALA A 33 2.85 10.86 -1.99
C ALA A 33 1.39 10.78 -2.46
N TRP A 34 0.43 11.32 -1.68
CA TRP A 34 -0.97 11.38 -2.07
C TRP A 34 -1.19 12.13 -3.39
N TYR A 35 -0.69 13.37 -3.47
CA TYR A 35 -0.90 14.20 -4.65
C TYR A 35 -0.15 13.68 -5.88
N LEU A 36 1.05 13.11 -5.70
CA LEU A 36 1.77 12.45 -6.79
C LEU A 36 1.01 11.21 -7.29
N GLY A 37 0.44 10.40 -6.40
CA GLY A 37 -0.40 9.26 -6.79
C GLY A 37 -1.65 9.68 -7.57
N ILE A 38 -2.31 10.76 -7.16
CA ILE A 38 -3.45 11.34 -7.88
C ILE A 38 -3.03 11.90 -9.24
N ALA A 39 -1.93 12.65 -9.29
CA ALA A 39 -1.42 13.22 -10.54
C ALA A 39 -1.09 12.12 -11.55
N ALA A 40 -0.41 11.05 -11.10
CA ALA A 40 -0.13 9.87 -11.90
C ALA A 40 -1.41 9.21 -12.43
N ALA A 41 -2.43 9.06 -11.58
CA ALA A 41 -3.70 8.45 -11.99
C ALA A 41 -4.52 9.31 -12.96
N VAL A 42 -4.39 10.64 -12.92
CA VAL A 42 -5.04 11.56 -13.87
C VAL A 42 -4.31 11.61 -15.21
N ALA A 43 -2.98 11.46 -15.24
CA ALA A 43 -2.18 11.58 -16.45
C ALA A 43 -2.41 10.44 -17.47
N VAL A 44 -2.73 9.24 -16.99
CA VAL A 44 -2.77 8.01 -17.81
C VAL A 44 -3.96 7.89 -18.79
N PRO A 45 -5.22 8.15 -18.40
CA PRO A 45 -6.39 7.82 -19.22
C PRO A 45 -6.52 8.56 -20.54
N GLY A 46 -5.78 9.67 -20.71
CA GLY A 46 -5.86 10.54 -21.89
C GLY A 46 -4.91 10.18 -23.03
N HIS A 47 -3.98 9.23 -22.84
CA HIS A 47 -2.80 9.09 -23.72
C HIS A 47 -2.58 7.68 -24.30
N ALA A 48 -3.47 6.72 -24.04
CA ALA A 48 -3.29 5.34 -24.50
C ALA A 48 -3.77 5.16 -25.96
N HIS A 49 -2.95 5.56 -26.93
CA HIS A 49 -3.22 5.36 -28.36
C HIS A 49 -2.64 4.05 -28.90
N THR A 50 -1.64 3.51 -28.20
CA THR A 50 -0.93 2.29 -28.56
C THR A 50 -1.01 1.26 -27.41
N PHE A 51 -0.83 -0.02 -27.72
CA PHE A 51 -0.74 -1.09 -26.74
C PHE A 51 0.43 -0.88 -25.76
N ARG A 52 1.53 -0.30 -26.26
CA ARG A 52 2.65 0.15 -25.42
C ARG A 52 2.22 1.21 -24.42
N ASP A 53 1.50 2.25 -24.84
CA ASP A 53 1.02 3.30 -23.94
C ASP A 53 0.03 2.73 -22.91
N HIS A 54 -0.79 1.77 -23.32
CA HIS A 54 -1.66 1.03 -22.42
C HIS A 54 -0.86 0.27 -21.34
N MET A 55 0.27 -0.36 -21.67
CA MET A 55 1.14 -0.99 -20.65
C MET A 55 1.70 0.00 -19.65
N ILE A 56 2.17 1.16 -20.13
CA ILE A 56 2.66 2.23 -19.25
C ILE A 56 1.52 2.66 -18.33
N GLY A 57 0.33 2.83 -18.90
CA GLY A 57 -0.86 3.15 -18.15
C GLY A 57 -1.22 2.11 -17.09
N HIS A 58 -1.14 0.82 -17.44
CA HIS A 58 -1.32 -0.29 -16.51
C HIS A 58 -0.33 -0.24 -15.35
N LEU A 59 0.97 -0.06 -15.61
CA LEU A 59 1.98 0.01 -14.54
C LEU A 59 1.76 1.22 -13.63
N VAL A 60 1.44 2.37 -14.21
CA VAL A 60 1.23 3.60 -13.44
C VAL A 60 -0.09 3.54 -12.65
N LEU A 61 -1.20 3.11 -13.24
CA LEU A 61 -2.50 3.04 -12.56
C LEU A 61 -2.65 1.82 -11.65
N GLY A 62 -2.15 0.67 -12.07
CA GLY A 62 -2.31 -0.61 -11.38
C GLY A 62 -1.30 -0.81 -10.25
N MET A 63 -0.13 -0.16 -10.30
CA MET A 63 0.92 -0.40 -9.31
C MET A 63 1.52 0.89 -8.75
N GLY A 64 1.95 1.83 -9.61
CA GLY A 64 2.64 3.05 -9.19
C GLY A 64 1.79 3.99 -8.34
N ALA A 65 0.63 4.41 -8.85
CA ALA A 65 -0.30 5.27 -8.13
C ALA A 65 -0.82 4.58 -6.85
N PRO A 66 -1.29 3.31 -6.87
CA PRO A 66 -1.62 2.55 -5.66
C PRO A 66 -0.55 2.58 -4.58
N LEU A 67 0.71 2.37 -4.94
CA LEU A 67 1.84 2.40 -3.99
C LEU A 67 1.94 3.75 -3.28
N LEU A 68 1.88 4.84 -4.04
CA LEU A 68 1.92 6.21 -3.52
C LEU A 68 0.70 6.54 -2.64
N LEU A 69 -0.50 6.11 -3.05
CA LEU A 69 -1.73 6.30 -2.30
C LEU A 69 -1.72 5.53 -0.97
N VAL A 70 -1.19 4.31 -0.94
CA VAL A 70 -1.05 3.53 0.31
C VAL A 70 -0.01 4.15 1.24
N LEU A 71 1.09 4.70 0.69
CA LEU A 71 2.11 5.42 1.46
C LEU A 71 1.57 6.68 2.16
N ALA A 72 0.55 7.31 1.58
CA ALA A 72 -0.10 8.49 2.15
C ALA A 72 -0.91 8.22 3.43
N ARG A 73 -1.18 6.95 3.77
CA ARG A 73 -1.96 6.50 4.94
C ARG A 73 -3.33 7.21 5.06
N PRO A 74 -4.17 7.16 4.01
CA PRO A 74 -5.43 7.91 3.96
C PRO A 74 -6.41 7.46 5.05
N VAL A 75 -6.43 6.18 5.42
CA VAL A 75 -7.32 5.67 6.46
C VAL A 75 -6.90 6.18 7.83
N THR A 76 -5.59 6.17 8.13
CA THR A 76 -5.06 6.76 9.36
C THR A 76 -5.39 8.25 9.47
N LEU A 77 -5.24 9.00 8.37
CA LEU A 77 -5.57 10.42 8.32
C LEU A 77 -7.05 10.65 8.62
N ALA A 78 -7.94 9.89 7.97
CA ALA A 78 -9.38 10.00 8.18
C ALA A 78 -9.76 9.71 9.64
N LEU A 79 -9.22 8.65 10.24
CA LEU A 79 -9.49 8.29 11.63
C LEU A 79 -9.02 9.38 12.62
N ARG A 80 -7.92 10.07 12.34
CA ARG A 80 -7.39 11.16 13.18
C ARG A 80 -8.12 12.50 12.97
N ALA A 81 -8.55 12.79 11.75
CA ALA A 81 -9.23 14.04 11.43
C ALA A 81 -10.71 14.04 11.85
N LEU A 82 -11.37 12.88 11.86
CA LEU A 82 -12.79 12.77 12.19
C LEU A 82 -13.05 12.90 13.71
N PRO A 83 -14.23 13.39 14.13
CA PRO A 83 -14.65 13.33 15.53
C PRO A 83 -14.88 11.87 15.96
N VAL A 84 -14.70 11.59 17.25
CA VAL A 84 -14.70 10.22 17.83
C VAL A 84 -15.91 9.37 17.40
N ARG A 85 -17.11 9.97 17.31
CA ARG A 85 -18.32 9.26 16.87
C ARG A 85 -18.23 8.82 15.40
N ALA A 86 -17.74 9.69 14.52
CA ALA A 86 -17.58 9.39 13.10
C ALA A 86 -16.39 8.44 12.86
N ALA A 87 -15.27 8.62 13.57
CA ALA A 87 -14.14 7.70 13.53
C ALA A 87 -14.53 6.27 13.95
N ARG A 88 -15.37 6.11 14.98
CA ARG A 88 -15.94 4.81 15.37
C ARG A 88 -16.87 4.21 14.33
N ARG A 89 -17.64 5.03 13.58
CA ARG A 89 -18.46 4.56 12.47
C ARG A 89 -17.60 4.07 11.31
N LEU A 90 -16.57 4.82 10.95
CA LEU A 90 -15.59 4.44 9.93
C LEU A 90 -14.87 3.14 10.31
N ALA A 91 -14.36 3.03 11.54
CA ALA A 91 -13.72 1.81 12.02
C ALA A 91 -14.67 0.59 12.02
N ARG A 92 -15.96 0.78 12.29
CA ARG A 92 -16.98 -0.28 12.15
C ARG A 92 -17.20 -0.68 10.70
N ALA A 93 -17.31 0.29 9.79
CA ALA A 93 -17.45 0.02 8.36
C ALA A 93 -16.24 -0.74 7.81
N LEU A 94 -15.01 -0.38 8.23
CA LEU A 94 -13.78 -1.09 7.87
C LEU A 94 -13.71 -2.52 8.42
N ARG A 95 -14.45 -2.82 9.50
CA ARG A 95 -14.60 -4.17 10.06
C ARG A 95 -15.75 -4.97 9.46
N SER A 96 -16.49 -4.42 8.51
CA SER A 96 -17.57 -5.14 7.86
C SER A 96 -17.02 -6.34 7.07
N ARG A 97 -17.76 -7.45 7.06
CA ARG A 97 -17.41 -8.66 6.31
C ARG A 97 -16.97 -8.39 4.86
N PRO A 98 -17.68 -7.59 4.04
CA PRO A 98 -17.24 -7.34 2.67
C PRO A 98 -15.88 -6.65 2.60
N VAL A 99 -15.61 -5.67 3.47
CA VAL A 99 -14.31 -4.99 3.49
C VAL A 99 -13.20 -5.94 3.95
N VAL A 100 -13.46 -6.77 4.96
CA VAL A 100 -12.48 -7.76 5.44
C VAL A 100 -12.13 -8.77 4.35
N VAL A 101 -13.12 -9.25 3.59
CA VAL A 101 -12.89 -10.17 2.47
C VAL A 101 -12.11 -9.48 1.36
N LEU A 102 -12.52 -8.28 0.93
CA LEU A 102 -11.85 -7.54 -0.15
C LEU A 102 -10.42 -7.09 0.20
N THR A 103 -10.15 -6.84 1.48
CA THR A 103 -8.81 -6.45 1.96
C THR A 103 -7.94 -7.65 2.36
N HIS A 104 -8.47 -8.87 2.25
CA HIS A 104 -7.67 -10.08 2.44
C HIS A 104 -6.65 -10.20 1.30
N PRO A 105 -5.36 -10.45 1.58
CA PRO A 105 -4.30 -10.48 0.56
C PRO A 105 -4.60 -11.47 -0.56
N VAL A 106 -5.13 -12.66 -0.24
CA VAL A 106 -5.51 -13.65 -1.25
C VAL A 106 -6.57 -13.09 -2.19
N THR A 107 -7.66 -12.54 -1.65
CA THR A 107 -8.75 -11.98 -2.47
C THR A 107 -8.28 -10.79 -3.30
N ALA A 108 -7.50 -9.89 -2.70
CA ALA A 108 -6.93 -8.75 -3.39
C ALA A 108 -5.98 -9.19 -4.53
N GLY A 109 -5.12 -10.19 -4.27
CA GLY A 109 -4.22 -10.75 -5.28
C GLY A 109 -4.95 -11.48 -6.40
N VAL A 110 -6.02 -12.23 -6.09
CA VAL A 110 -6.87 -12.87 -7.12
C VAL A 110 -7.62 -11.84 -7.95
N LEU A 111 -8.17 -10.79 -7.34
CA LEU A 111 -8.85 -9.72 -8.08
C LEU A 111 -7.88 -8.99 -9.01
N ASP A 112 -6.66 -8.73 -8.54
CA ASP A 112 -5.66 -8.01 -9.33
C ASP A 112 -5.06 -8.88 -10.44
N ALA A 113 -4.52 -10.05 -10.09
CA ALA A 113 -3.94 -10.97 -11.07
C ALA A 113 -4.99 -11.57 -12.01
N GLY A 114 -6.15 -11.95 -11.48
CA GLY A 114 -7.26 -12.47 -12.28
C GLY A 114 -7.84 -11.42 -13.19
N GLY A 115 -7.96 -10.17 -12.72
CA GLY A 115 -8.36 -9.02 -13.53
C GLY A 115 -7.42 -8.80 -14.70
N LEU A 116 -6.10 -8.90 -14.48
CA LEU A 116 -5.09 -8.78 -15.54
C LEU A 116 -5.16 -9.90 -16.57
N VAL A 117 -5.25 -11.15 -16.10
CA VAL A 117 -5.37 -12.31 -17.00
C VAL A 117 -6.60 -12.12 -17.88
N VAL A 118 -7.76 -11.86 -17.28
CA VAL A 118 -9.00 -11.64 -18.05
C VAL A 118 -8.84 -10.49 -19.03
N LEU A 119 -8.32 -9.34 -18.59
CA LEU A 119 -8.17 -8.15 -19.42
C LEU A 119 -7.35 -8.43 -20.69
N TYR A 120 -6.23 -9.14 -20.54
CA TYR A 120 -5.32 -9.42 -21.65
C TYR A 120 -5.72 -10.63 -22.49
N THR A 121 -6.37 -11.64 -21.91
CA THR A 121 -6.85 -12.80 -22.70
C THR A 121 -8.13 -12.48 -23.47
N THR A 122 -8.96 -11.55 -22.99
CA THR A 122 -10.25 -11.21 -23.63
C THR A 122 -10.19 -9.96 -24.51
N GLY A 123 -9.03 -9.29 -24.60
CA GLY A 123 -8.86 -8.10 -25.43
C GLY A 123 -9.63 -6.87 -24.90
N LEU A 124 -10.05 -6.84 -23.64
CA LEU A 124 -10.75 -5.72 -23.02
C LEU A 124 -9.84 -4.52 -22.66
N HIS A 125 -8.58 -4.53 -23.11
CA HIS A 125 -7.59 -3.47 -22.89
C HIS A 125 -8.05 -2.05 -23.29
N SER A 126 -9.03 -1.91 -24.19
CA SER A 126 -9.66 -0.64 -24.58
C SER A 126 -10.82 -0.18 -23.69
N GLY A 127 -11.13 -0.89 -22.59
CA GLY A 127 -12.35 -0.72 -21.78
C GLY A 127 -12.48 0.56 -20.95
N GLY A 128 -11.79 1.63 -21.35
CA GLY A 128 -12.02 3.00 -20.89
C GLY A 128 -12.02 3.18 -19.37
N PHE A 129 -13.05 3.89 -18.86
CA PHE A 129 -13.14 4.24 -17.44
C PHE A 129 -13.18 3.04 -16.49
N LEU A 130 -13.92 1.98 -16.84
CA LEU A 130 -14.14 0.85 -15.95
C LEU A 130 -12.87 0.03 -15.74
N VAL A 131 -12.08 -0.18 -16.81
CA VAL A 131 -10.79 -0.87 -16.72
C VAL A 131 -9.80 -0.06 -15.90
N GLY A 132 -9.69 1.26 -16.16
CA GLY A 132 -8.82 2.12 -15.37
C GLY A 132 -9.20 2.19 -13.89
N LEU A 133 -10.50 2.24 -13.59
CA LEU A 133 -11.01 2.21 -12.22
C LEU A 133 -10.74 0.87 -11.54
N HIS A 134 -10.94 -0.24 -12.26
CA HIS A 134 -10.68 -1.58 -11.75
C HIS A 134 -9.19 -1.74 -11.42
N LEU A 135 -8.30 -1.44 -12.36
CA LEU A 135 -6.84 -1.47 -12.18
C LEU A 135 -6.40 -0.66 -10.95
N LEU A 136 -6.90 0.57 -10.82
CA LEU A 136 -6.57 1.42 -9.67
C LEU A 136 -7.07 0.83 -8.36
N LEU A 137 -8.28 0.27 -8.35
CA LEU A 137 -8.91 -0.25 -7.14
C LEU A 137 -8.30 -1.57 -6.69
N THR A 138 -8.10 -2.53 -7.61
CA THR A 138 -7.47 -3.82 -7.31
C THR A 138 -6.02 -3.64 -6.93
N GLY A 139 -5.28 -2.79 -7.64
CA GLY A 139 -3.89 -2.46 -7.32
C GLY A 139 -3.76 -1.79 -5.95
N TYR A 140 -4.68 -0.87 -5.61
CA TYR A 140 -4.74 -0.26 -4.27
C TYR A 140 -5.06 -1.30 -3.19
N LEU A 141 -6.06 -2.16 -3.41
CA LEU A 141 -6.42 -3.22 -2.48
C LEU A 141 -5.27 -4.20 -2.25
N PHE A 142 -4.62 -4.65 -3.34
CA PHE A 142 -3.48 -5.56 -3.29
C PHE A 142 -2.31 -4.92 -2.54
N THR A 143 -1.92 -3.69 -2.90
CA THR A 143 -0.81 -3.00 -2.24
C THR A 143 -1.13 -2.68 -0.77
N ALA A 144 -2.38 -2.33 -0.44
CA ALA A 144 -2.81 -2.12 0.93
C ALA A 144 -2.83 -3.42 1.73
N ALA A 145 -3.24 -4.55 1.14
CA ALA A 145 -3.20 -5.85 1.79
C ALA A 145 -1.76 -6.35 1.98
N ALA A 146 -0.93 -6.19 0.95
CA ALA A 146 0.46 -6.63 0.91
C ALA A 146 1.38 -5.79 1.80
N VAL A 147 1.25 -4.46 1.86
CA VAL A 147 2.09 -3.54 2.67
C VAL A 147 1.36 -2.99 3.90
N GLY A 148 0.11 -2.56 3.74
CA GLY A 148 -0.78 -1.95 4.76
C GLY A 148 -0.15 -1.34 6.02
N ARG A 149 0.33 -0.11 5.85
CA ARG A 149 0.69 0.73 6.99
C ARG A 149 -0.52 1.30 7.73
N ASP A 150 -1.73 1.06 7.24
CA ASP A 150 -2.97 1.50 7.86
C ASP A 150 -3.54 0.45 8.83
N PRO A 151 -4.26 0.86 9.91
CA PRO A 151 -4.80 -0.07 10.89
C PRO A 151 -5.82 -1.03 10.25
N ALA A 152 -5.49 -2.32 10.21
CA ALA A 152 -6.33 -3.37 9.66
C ALA A 152 -6.58 -4.45 10.75
N PRO A 153 -7.81 -4.54 11.31
CA PRO A 153 -8.10 -5.42 12.46
C PRO A 153 -7.95 -6.93 12.21
N HIS A 154 -8.04 -7.37 10.96
CA HIS A 154 -8.01 -8.79 10.57
C HIS A 154 -6.83 -9.10 9.64
N ARG A 155 -5.73 -8.37 9.79
CA ARG A 155 -4.58 -8.51 8.92
C ARG A 155 -3.92 -9.88 9.10
N PRO A 156 -3.78 -10.69 8.03
CA PRO A 156 -3.08 -11.96 8.11
C PRO A 156 -1.60 -11.79 8.46
N GLY A 157 -1.03 -12.85 9.01
CA GLY A 157 0.39 -12.91 9.36
C GLY A 157 1.31 -12.61 8.16
N PRO A 158 2.54 -12.17 8.43
CA PRO A 158 3.46 -11.74 7.39
C PRO A 158 3.80 -12.83 6.38
N ALA A 159 3.84 -14.10 6.81
CA ALA A 159 4.08 -15.25 5.93
C ALA A 159 3.03 -15.35 4.81
N VAL A 160 1.74 -15.20 5.13
CA VAL A 160 0.65 -15.25 4.13
C VAL A 160 0.79 -14.11 3.13
N ARG A 161 1.10 -12.90 3.62
CA ARG A 161 1.29 -11.72 2.77
C ARG A 161 2.47 -11.89 1.82
N SER A 162 3.60 -12.40 2.33
CA SER A 162 4.78 -12.70 1.52
C SER A 162 4.47 -13.78 0.48
N ALA A 163 3.80 -14.87 0.86
CA ALA A 163 3.44 -15.95 -0.05
C ALA A 163 2.54 -15.46 -1.19
N VAL A 164 1.51 -14.67 -0.88
CA VAL A 164 0.62 -14.07 -1.88
C VAL A 164 1.37 -13.09 -2.78
N LEU A 165 2.27 -12.28 -2.23
CA LEU A 165 3.08 -11.35 -3.02
C LEU A 165 3.98 -12.10 -3.99
N ILE A 166 4.66 -13.17 -3.56
CA ILE A 166 5.49 -14.02 -4.42
C ILE A 166 4.64 -14.67 -5.52
N ALA A 167 3.47 -15.20 -5.18
CA ALA A 167 2.56 -15.78 -6.16
C ALA A 167 2.10 -14.75 -7.19
N PHE A 168 1.78 -13.52 -6.76
CA PHE A 168 1.40 -12.42 -7.65
C PHE A 168 2.54 -12.05 -8.60
N ILE A 169 3.77 -11.89 -8.09
CA ILE A 169 4.96 -11.61 -8.90
C ILE A 169 5.16 -12.70 -9.97
N ALA A 170 5.00 -13.97 -9.58
CA ALA A 170 5.12 -15.08 -10.50
C ALA A 170 4.06 -15.02 -11.61
N VAL A 171 2.78 -14.81 -11.25
CA VAL A 171 1.70 -14.68 -12.24
C VAL A 171 1.92 -13.49 -13.17
N HIS A 172 2.29 -12.33 -12.63
CA HIS A 172 2.58 -11.13 -13.42
C HIS A 172 3.75 -11.35 -14.39
N GLY A 173 4.83 -11.99 -13.93
CA GLY A 173 5.98 -12.32 -14.77
C GLY A 173 5.68 -13.38 -15.85
N ILE A 174 4.85 -14.38 -15.53
CA ILE A 174 4.37 -15.37 -16.50
C ILE A 174 3.50 -14.68 -17.55
N LEU A 175 2.60 -13.78 -17.15
CA LEU A 175 1.74 -13.04 -18.05
C LEU A 175 2.55 -12.18 -19.02
N ALA A 176 3.63 -11.54 -18.55
CA ALA A 176 4.55 -10.79 -19.42
C ALA A 176 5.21 -11.68 -20.47
N LYS A 177 5.72 -12.85 -20.07
CA LYS A 177 6.32 -13.82 -21.00
C LYS A 177 5.28 -14.40 -21.97
N HIS A 178 4.05 -14.61 -21.51
CA HIS A 178 2.97 -15.08 -22.35
C HIS A 178 2.64 -14.06 -23.44
N LEU A 179 2.53 -12.79 -23.07
CA LEU A 179 2.25 -11.68 -23.98
C LEU A 179 3.39 -11.43 -24.98
N TYR A 180 4.64 -11.67 -24.57
CA TYR A 180 5.81 -11.66 -25.45
C TYR A 180 5.70 -12.73 -26.55
N GLY A 181 5.30 -13.95 -26.19
CA GLY A 181 5.20 -15.07 -27.15
C GLY A 181 3.89 -15.09 -27.96
N HIS A 182 2.82 -14.50 -27.43
CA HIS A 182 1.48 -14.52 -28.02
C HIS A 182 0.90 -13.10 -28.05
N PRO A 183 1.27 -12.29 -29.07
CA PRO A 183 0.75 -10.95 -29.20
C PRO A 183 -0.78 -10.99 -29.38
N PRO A 184 -1.52 -10.07 -28.73
CA PRO A 184 -2.97 -10.03 -28.87
C PRO A 184 -3.38 -9.66 -30.31
N PRO A 185 -4.56 -10.11 -30.77
CA PRO A 185 -5.01 -9.86 -32.14
C PRO A 185 -5.08 -8.36 -32.43
N GLY A 186 -4.44 -7.92 -33.52
CA GLY A 186 -4.43 -6.51 -33.94
C GLY A 186 -3.29 -5.65 -33.39
N VAL A 187 -2.38 -6.22 -32.59
CA VAL A 187 -1.16 -5.52 -32.12
C VAL A 187 0.07 -6.02 -32.89
N PRO A 188 0.89 -5.13 -33.48
CA PRO A 188 2.15 -5.52 -34.12
C PRO A 188 3.09 -6.26 -33.16
N ALA A 189 3.77 -7.31 -33.63
CA ALA A 189 4.65 -8.12 -32.78
C ALA A 189 5.74 -7.29 -32.07
N ALA A 190 6.36 -6.33 -32.78
CA ALA A 190 7.37 -5.45 -32.19
C ALA A 190 6.81 -4.56 -31.06
N GLU A 191 5.54 -4.16 -31.16
CA GLU A 191 4.89 -3.35 -30.13
C GLU A 191 4.50 -4.19 -28.91
N ALA A 192 3.98 -5.39 -29.15
CA ALA A 192 3.71 -6.37 -28.09
C ALA A 192 4.98 -6.78 -27.35
N GLU A 193 6.10 -6.90 -28.06
CA GLU A 193 7.41 -7.21 -27.46
C GLU A 193 7.86 -6.11 -26.49
N GLN A 194 7.82 -4.84 -26.94
CA GLN A 194 8.17 -3.69 -26.11
C GLN A 194 7.24 -3.56 -24.91
N ALA A 195 5.94 -3.76 -25.13
CA ALA A 195 4.91 -3.77 -24.10
C ALA A 195 5.18 -4.85 -23.03
N ALA A 196 5.47 -6.08 -23.45
CA ALA A 196 5.79 -7.19 -22.55
C ALA A 196 7.07 -6.94 -21.75
N GLN A 197 8.12 -6.40 -22.39
CA GLN A 197 9.35 -6.01 -21.70
C GLN A 197 9.10 -4.90 -20.67
N LEU A 198 8.31 -3.88 -21.01
CA LEU A 198 7.92 -2.82 -20.08
C LEU A 198 7.17 -3.40 -18.88
N MET A 199 6.20 -4.29 -19.12
CA MET A 199 5.47 -4.95 -18.04
C MET A 199 6.41 -5.77 -17.15
N TYR A 200 7.34 -6.52 -17.74
CA TYR A 200 8.30 -7.32 -16.99
C TYR A 200 9.22 -6.47 -16.12
N TYR A 201 10.01 -5.56 -16.72
CA TYR A 201 11.00 -4.76 -15.99
C TYR A 201 10.36 -3.68 -15.11
N GLY A 202 9.32 -3.02 -15.61
CA GLY A 202 8.58 -2.00 -14.86
C GLY A 202 7.83 -2.61 -13.67
N GLY A 203 7.25 -3.80 -13.87
CA GLY A 203 6.65 -4.58 -12.79
C GLY A 203 7.67 -4.94 -11.72
N ASP A 204 8.83 -5.49 -12.10
CA ASP A 204 9.89 -5.89 -11.15
C ASP A 204 10.36 -4.74 -10.26
N LEU A 205 10.52 -3.52 -10.81
CA LEU A 205 10.87 -2.34 -10.02
C LEU A 205 9.81 -2.01 -8.96
N LEU A 206 8.54 -2.09 -9.33
CA LEU A 206 7.42 -1.81 -8.43
C LEU A 206 7.23 -2.93 -7.39
N HIS A 207 7.39 -4.18 -7.79
CA HIS A 207 7.40 -5.33 -6.89
C HIS A 207 8.53 -5.21 -5.87
N LEU A 208 9.74 -4.85 -6.30
CA LEU A 208 10.87 -4.64 -5.40
C LEU A 208 10.56 -3.53 -4.40
N ALA A 209 9.94 -2.44 -4.84
CA ALA A 209 9.49 -1.39 -3.92
C ALA A 209 8.50 -1.95 -2.88
N VAL A 210 7.48 -2.71 -3.29
CA VAL A 210 6.53 -3.35 -2.38
C VAL A 210 7.22 -4.30 -1.40
N ILE A 211 8.15 -5.14 -1.88
CA ILE A 211 8.96 -6.05 -1.06
C ILE A 211 9.76 -5.25 -0.02
N VAL A 212 10.47 -4.20 -0.43
CA VAL A 212 11.23 -3.35 0.49
C VAL A 212 10.31 -2.75 1.56
N LEU A 213 9.12 -2.28 1.17
CA LEU A 213 8.16 -1.73 2.15
C LEU A 213 7.63 -2.79 3.12
N LEU A 214 7.39 -4.01 2.64
CA LEU A 214 7.02 -5.16 3.47
C LEU A 214 8.15 -5.51 4.43
N CYS A 215 9.38 -5.70 3.94
CA CYS A 215 10.56 -5.98 4.77
C CYS A 215 10.79 -4.92 5.85
N ARG A 216 10.61 -3.63 5.54
CA ARG A 216 10.70 -2.55 6.55
C ARG A 216 9.63 -2.62 7.63
N GLU A 217 8.49 -3.23 7.35
CA GLU A 217 7.45 -3.50 8.34
C GLU A 217 7.77 -4.76 9.16
N LEU A 218 8.30 -5.81 8.52
CA LEU A 218 8.68 -7.06 9.19
C LEU A 218 9.90 -6.90 10.09
N PHE A 219 10.84 -6.04 9.70
CA PHE A 219 12.08 -5.77 10.41
C PHE A 219 12.17 -4.27 10.74
N PRO A 220 11.39 -3.78 11.72
CA PRO A 220 11.58 -2.43 12.24
C PRO A 220 13.02 -2.28 12.75
N SER A 221 13.68 -1.18 12.41
CA SER A 221 15.07 -0.94 12.79
C SER A 221 15.29 -1.15 14.31
N PRO A 222 16.34 -1.88 14.75
CA PRO A 222 16.57 -2.22 16.16
C PRO A 222 16.90 -1.04 17.09
N THR A 223 16.84 0.21 16.61
CA THR A 223 17.37 1.41 17.30
C THR A 223 16.66 1.77 18.61
N ARG A 224 15.71 0.97 19.09
CA ARG A 224 15.04 1.15 20.40
C ARG A 224 15.12 -0.04 21.35
N ALA A 225 15.70 -1.17 20.94
CA ALA A 225 15.69 -2.40 21.75
C ALA A 225 16.87 -2.51 22.74
N TRP A 226 17.90 -1.67 22.62
CA TRP A 226 19.09 -1.69 23.47
C TRP A 226 19.15 -0.53 24.47
N ARG A 227 18.02 -0.08 25.03
CA ARG A 227 18.08 0.65 26.31
C ARG A 227 18.27 -0.40 27.40
N LEU A 228 19.53 -0.65 27.77
CA LEU A 228 19.85 -1.34 29.01
C LEU A 228 19.01 -0.71 30.13
N PRO A 229 18.38 -1.51 31.01
CA PRO A 229 17.78 -0.96 32.22
C PRO A 229 18.85 -0.15 32.96
N PRO A 230 18.53 1.02 33.53
CA PRO A 230 19.49 1.75 34.36
C PRO A 230 20.00 0.79 35.44
N SER A 231 21.33 0.68 35.57
CA SER A 231 21.94 -0.13 36.62
C SER A 231 21.31 0.25 37.97
N PRO A 232 20.93 -0.73 38.80
CA PRO A 232 20.42 -0.43 40.14
C PRO A 232 21.48 0.41 40.86
N ALA A 233 21.06 1.54 41.43
CA ALA A 233 21.93 2.38 42.25
C ALA A 233 22.54 1.51 43.37
N PRO A 234 23.83 1.69 43.72
CA PRO A 234 24.42 0.93 44.82
C PRO A 234 23.59 1.14 46.08
N ALA A 235 23.15 0.04 46.68
CA ALA A 235 22.38 0.05 47.91
C ALA A 235 23.16 0.84 48.97
N ALA A 236 22.56 1.90 49.49
CA ALA A 236 23.12 2.63 50.62
C ALA A 236 23.22 1.65 51.81
N CYS A 237 24.44 1.37 52.27
CA CYS A 237 24.67 0.62 53.50
C CYS A 237 23.96 1.32 54.66
N HIS A 238 22.88 0.71 55.15
CA HIS A 238 22.26 1.09 56.41
C HIS A 238 23.25 0.77 57.54
N ASN A 239 23.93 1.79 58.06
CA ASN A 239 24.65 1.70 59.32
C ASN A 239 23.63 1.67 60.47
N SER A 240 23.34 0.49 61.01
CA SER A 240 22.62 0.36 62.28
C SER A 240 23.58 0.64 63.45
N PRO A 241 23.21 1.49 64.42
CA PRO A 241 24.03 1.70 65.61
C PRO A 241 23.95 0.48 66.53
N VAL A 242 25.10 -0.13 66.81
CA VAL A 242 25.26 -1.17 67.83
C VAL A 242 25.01 -0.52 69.20
N THR A 243 23.95 -0.95 69.88
CA THR A 243 23.67 -0.58 71.27
C THR A 243 24.61 -1.39 72.17
N ALA A 244 25.63 -0.73 72.71
CA ALA A 244 26.45 -1.30 73.78
C ALA A 244 25.63 -1.31 75.08
N LYS A 245 25.17 -2.50 75.48
CA LYS A 245 24.62 -2.74 76.81
C LYS A 245 25.76 -2.68 77.84
N SER A 246 25.60 -1.77 78.79
CA SER A 246 26.31 -1.72 80.07
C SER A 246 25.91 -2.92 80.93
N SER A 247 26.90 -3.60 81.54
CA SER A 247 26.71 -4.40 82.74
C SER A 247 28.05 -4.71 83.43
N ALA A 248 28.11 -4.27 84.69
CA ALA A 248 29.01 -4.65 85.80
C ALA A 248 30.46 -4.13 85.77
#